data_AF-A0A7C6TT36-F1
#
_entry.id   AF-A0A7C6TT36-F1
#
_cell.length_a   1.000
_cell.length_b   1.000
_cell.length_c   1.000
_cell.angle_alpha   90.00
_cell.angle_beta   90.00
_cell.angle_gamma   90.00
#
_symmetry.space_group_name_H-M   'P 1'
#
loop_
_entity.id
_entity.type
_entity.pdbx_description
1 polymer ?
#
loop_
_entity_poly.entity_id
_entity_poly.type
_entity_poly.pdbx_seq_one_letter_code
_entity_poly.pdbx_strand_id
1 'polypeptide(L)'
;RRLTIRYDNLFEMSFPYTMGFHQQPTDGEAYPEWHMHMHFYPPLLRSATVKKFMVGYEMLAEPQRDLTPESAAERLRVLSEVRFDRR
;
A
#
# COMPACT_ATOMS: atom_id res chain seq x y z
N ARG A 1 -6.38 -7.95 -7.97
CA ARG A 1 -7.12 -9.02 -7.25
C ARG A 1 -6.28 -9.71 -6.17
N ARG A 2 -5.19 -10.43 -6.48
CA ARG A 2 -4.36 -11.11 -5.46
C ARG A 2 -3.81 -10.17 -4.37
N LEU A 3 -3.26 -9.03 -4.79
CA LEU A 3 -2.73 -8.00 -3.89
C LEU A 3 -3.79 -7.51 -2.88
N THR A 4 -4.96 -7.11 -3.37
CA THR A 4 -6.03 -6.57 -2.53
C THR A 4 -6.63 -7.63 -1.60
N ILE A 5 -6.65 -8.91 -2.00
CA ILE A 5 -7.04 -10.02 -1.09
C ILE A 5 -6.03 -10.17 0.04
N ARG A 6 -4.73 -10.10 -0.24
CA ARG A 6 -3.70 -10.13 0.80
C ARG A 6 -3.80 -8.94 1.74
N TYR A 7 -4.15 -7.75 1.26
CA TYR A 7 -4.46 -6.63 2.14
C TYR A 7 -5.63 -6.93 3.06
N ASP A 8 -6.77 -7.36 2.51
CA ASP A 8 -7.95 -7.70 3.34
C ASP A 8 -7.65 -8.77 4.39
N ASN A 9 -6.82 -9.75 4.03
CA ASN A 9 -6.42 -10.83 4.92
C ASN A 9 -5.44 -10.40 6.03
N LEU A 10 -4.75 -9.26 5.89
CA LEU A 10 -3.72 -8.85 6.85
C LEU A 10 -4.30 -8.58 8.25
N PHE A 11 -5.51 -8.02 8.30
CA PHE A 11 -6.25 -7.76 9.54
C PHE A 11 -7.71 -8.24 9.47
N GLU A 12 -7.99 -9.19 8.58
CA GLU A 12 -9.31 -9.81 8.37
C GLU A 12 -10.47 -8.80 8.29
N MET A 13 -10.29 -7.78 7.45
CA MET A 13 -11.28 -6.73 7.22
C MET A 13 -11.21 -6.21 5.78
N SER A 14 -12.17 -5.38 5.38
CA SER A 14 -12.04 -4.61 4.13
C SER A 14 -10.95 -3.55 4.32
N PHE A 15 -9.79 -3.74 3.69
CA PHE A 15 -8.61 -2.96 3.99
C PHE A 15 -8.65 -1.59 3.29
N PRO A 16 -8.58 -0.47 4.03
CA PRO A 16 -8.64 0.87 3.44
C PRO A 16 -7.32 1.26 2.79
N TYR A 17 -7.37 1.97 1.65
CA TYR A 17 -6.20 2.55 1.00
C TYR A 17 -6.63 3.67 0.04
N THR A 18 -5.69 4.56 -0.27
CA THR A 18 -5.73 5.35 -1.52
C THR A 18 -4.82 4.68 -2.54
N MET A 19 -5.22 4.64 -3.81
CA MET A 19 -4.40 4.11 -4.89
C MET A 19 -4.53 4.97 -6.15
N GLY A 20 -3.54 4.87 -7.03
CA GLY A 20 -3.52 5.63 -8.27
C GLY A 20 -2.44 5.14 -9.23
N PHE A 21 -2.54 5.59 -10.48
CA PHE A 21 -1.61 5.27 -11.55
C PHE A 21 -0.73 6.46 -11.86
N HIS A 22 0.56 6.22 -12.03
CA HIS A 22 1.48 7.14 -12.69
C HIS A 22 1.78 6.57 -14.07
N GLN A 23 1.21 7.21 -15.07
CA GLN A 23 1.48 6.97 -16.49
C GLN A 23 2.32 8.13 -17.03
N GLN A 24 2.90 7.95 -18.22
CA GLN A 24 3.58 9.05 -18.91
C GLN A 24 2.64 10.24 -19.15
N PRO A 25 3.16 11.47 -19.29
CA PRO A 25 2.39 12.62 -19.73
C PRO A 25 1.62 12.33 -21.03
N THR A 26 0.47 13.00 -21.19
CA THR A 26 -0.44 12.81 -22.34
C THR A 26 -0.45 14.00 -23.29
N ASP A 27 0.67 14.72 -23.38
CA ASP A 27 0.85 15.91 -24.21
C ASP A 27 1.30 15.59 -25.64
N GLY A 28 1.56 14.33 -25.95
CA GLY A 28 1.91 13.84 -27.29
C GLY A 28 3.41 13.68 -27.54
N GLU A 29 4.24 14.03 -26.55
CA GLU A 29 5.70 13.84 -26.62
C GLU A 29 6.13 12.42 -26.23
N ALA A 30 7.35 12.04 -26.60
CA ALA A 30 7.92 10.73 -26.30
C ALA A 30 8.72 10.75 -24.99
N TYR A 31 8.43 9.79 -24.11
CA TYR A 31 9.04 9.66 -22.77
C TYR A 31 9.55 8.23 -22.51
N PRO A 32 10.62 7.79 -23.20
CA PRO A 32 11.12 6.40 -23.11
C PRO A 32 11.61 5.98 -21.71
N GLU A 33 11.93 6.94 -20.85
CA GLU A 33 12.33 6.72 -19.45
C GLU A 33 11.16 6.45 -18.51
N TRP A 34 9.92 6.70 -18.94
CA TRP A 34 8.73 6.46 -18.11
C TRP A 34 8.30 5.00 -18.12
N HIS A 35 7.91 4.51 -16.95
CA HIS A 35 7.30 3.20 -16.79
C HIS A 35 5.97 3.33 -16.04
N MET A 36 4.90 2.82 -16.63
CA MET A 36 3.58 2.82 -15.99
C MET A 36 3.63 2.02 -14.69
N HIS A 37 3.23 2.63 -13.58
CA HIS A 37 3.16 1.96 -12.30
C HIS A 37 1.98 2.45 -11.46
N MET A 38 1.67 1.69 -10.42
CA MET A 38 0.53 1.92 -9.54
C MET A 38 1.00 1.96 -8.09
N HIS A 39 0.52 2.94 -7.34
CA HIS A 39 0.80 3.10 -5.91
C HIS A 39 -0.39 2.69 -5.06
N PHE A 40 -0.12 2.09 -3.90
CA PHE A 40 -1.09 1.87 -2.82
C PHE A 40 -0.55 2.50 -1.54
N TYR A 41 -1.36 3.35 -0.90
CA TYR A 41 -1.05 3.99 0.38
C TYR A 41 -2.07 3.58 1.46
N PRO A 42 -1.90 2.37 2.04
CA PRO A 42 -2.69 1.89 3.16
C PRO A 42 -2.35 2.60 4.49
N PRO A 43 -3.33 3.00 5.33
CA PRO A 43 -3.05 3.67 6.60
C PRO A 43 -2.95 2.71 7.80
N LEU A 44 -3.41 1.45 7.72
CA LEU A 44 -3.39 0.54 8.88
C LEU A 44 -1.96 0.02 9.14
N LEU A 45 -1.56 -0.04 10.41
CA LEU A 45 -0.17 -0.37 10.80
C LEU A 45 -0.07 -1.63 11.66
N ARG A 46 -0.85 -1.74 12.75
CA ARG A 46 -0.71 -2.84 13.73
C ARG A 46 -1.94 -3.75 13.82
N SER A 47 -3.10 -3.24 13.48
CA SER A 47 -4.38 -3.96 13.52
C SER A 47 -5.43 -3.25 12.67
N ALA A 48 -6.64 -3.82 12.61
CA ALA A 48 -7.82 -3.20 12.03
C ALA A 48 -8.19 -1.82 12.63
N THR A 49 -7.73 -1.54 13.85
CA THR A 49 -8.08 -0.32 14.61
C THR A 49 -6.91 0.64 14.81
N VAL A 50 -5.68 0.26 14.45
CA VAL A 50 -4.46 1.05 14.70
C VAL A 50 -3.81 1.49 13.39
N LYS A 51 -3.79 2.81 13.15
CA LYS A 51 -3.30 3.46 11.93
C LYS A 51 -1.94 4.13 12.13
N LYS A 52 -1.18 4.28 11.05
CA LYS A 52 -0.09 5.26 10.95
C LYS A 52 -0.71 6.64 10.74
N PHE A 53 -0.21 7.63 11.50
CA PHE A 53 -0.52 9.04 11.30
C PHE A 53 0.72 9.71 10.73
N MET A 54 0.58 10.38 9.59
CA MET A 54 1.61 11.21 8.98
C MET A 54 1.39 12.65 9.45
N VAL A 55 1.88 12.96 10.65
CA VAL A 55 1.65 14.24 11.35
C VAL A 55 2.94 14.73 12.00
N GLY A 56 2.93 15.89 12.66
CA GLY A 56 4.07 16.33 13.47
C GLY A 56 5.35 16.49 12.66
N TYR A 57 6.37 15.69 12.98
CA TYR A 57 7.65 15.71 12.27
C TYR A 57 7.48 15.44 10.77
N GLU A 58 6.63 14.48 10.39
CA GLU A 58 6.40 14.13 8.99
C GLU A 58 5.72 15.23 8.16
N MET A 59 5.07 16.21 8.80
CA MET A 59 4.48 17.35 8.09
C MET A 59 5.48 18.49 7.83
N LEU A 60 6.53 18.60 8.64
CA LEU A 60 7.44 19.76 8.65
C LEU A 60 8.91 19.39 8.42
N ALA A 61 9.23 18.10 8.29
CA ALA A 61 10.58 17.61 8.04
C ALA A 61 10.59 16.52 6.96
N GLU A 62 10.47 15.24 7.33
CA GLU A 62 10.55 14.12 6.38
C GLU A 62 9.69 12.91 6.79
N PRO A 63 9.32 12.01 5.85
CA PRO A 63 8.57 10.80 6.15
C PRO A 63 9.32 9.83 7.06
N GLN A 64 8.65 9.33 8.10
CA GLN A 64 9.18 8.33 9.02
C GLN A 64 8.33 7.05 9.01
N ARG A 65 8.99 5.89 9.18
CA ARG A 65 8.33 4.58 9.34
C ARG A 65 8.96 3.76 10.45
N ASP A 66 8.13 3.05 11.21
CA ASP A 66 8.56 2.11 12.27
C ASP A 66 8.69 0.66 11.76
N LEU A 67 8.20 0.38 10.56
CA LEU A 67 8.18 -0.94 9.93
C LEU A 67 9.05 -0.92 8.68
N THR A 68 9.97 -1.88 8.56
CA THR A 68 10.82 -1.97 7.38
C THR A 68 10.04 -2.53 6.17
N PRO A 69 10.40 -2.14 4.93
CA PRO A 69 9.77 -2.69 3.73
C PRO A 69 9.87 -4.22 3.63
N GLU A 70 10.98 -4.81 4.06
CA GLU A 70 11.23 -6.26 4.02
C GLU A 70 10.25 -7.00 4.92
N SER A 71 10.09 -6.50 6.15
CA SER A 71 9.17 -7.05 7.14
C SER A 71 7.71 -6.92 6.68
N ALA A 72 7.35 -5.77 6.12
CA ALA A 72 6.01 -5.56 5.56
C ALA A 72 5.73 -6.52 4.40
N ALA A 73 6.69 -6.68 3.49
CA ALA A 73 6.55 -7.55 2.34
C ALA A 73 6.48 -9.03 2.74
N GLU A 74 7.25 -9.47 3.75
CA GLU A 74 7.18 -10.83 4.28
C GLU A 74 5.80 -11.14 4.85
N ARG A 75 5.26 -10.25 5.68
CA ARG A 75 3.91 -10.39 6.25
C ARG A 75 2.84 -10.51 5.16
N LEU A 76 2.97 -9.76 4.06
CA LEU A 76 2.03 -9.86 2.95
C LEU A 76 2.19 -11.15 2.15
N ARG A 77 3.43 -11.62 1.92
CA ARG A 77 3.70 -12.83 1.12
C ARG A 77 3.10 -14.09 1.70
N VAL A 78 3.08 -14.23 3.03
CA VAL A 78 2.59 -15.43 3.72
C VAL A 78 1.06 -15.53 3.75
N LEU A 79 0.34 -14.47 3.39
CA LEU A 79 -1.13 -14.45 3.41
C LEU A 79 -1.72 -15.17 2.20
N SER A 80 -2.83 -15.87 2.48
CA SER A 80 -3.62 -16.59 1.47
C SER A 80 -4.11 -15.67 0.34
N GLU A 81 -4.23 -16.24 -0.85
CA GLU A 81 -4.87 -15.61 -2.02
C GLU A 81 -6.40 -15.84 -2.04
N VAL A 82 -6.95 -16.53 -1.04
CA VAL A 82 -8.38 -16.64 -0.75
C VAL A 82 -8.72 -15.69 0.40
N ARG A 83 -9.73 -14.83 0.19
CA ARG A 83 -10.17 -13.84 1.18
C ARG A 83 -10.70 -14.55 2.44
N PHE A 84 -10.44 -13.98 3.61
CA PHE A 84 -10.76 -14.57 4.91
C PHE A 84 -12.23 -14.96 5.07
N ASP A 85 -13.15 -14.21 4.45
CA ASP A 85 -14.61 -14.46 4.43
C ASP A 85 -15.03 -15.61 3.50
N ARG A 86 -14.09 -16.23 2.79
CA ARG A 86 -14.31 -17.33 1.83
C ARG A 86 -13.39 -18.53 2.07
N ARG A 87 -12.74 -18.59 3.24
CA ARG A 87 -11.95 -19.75 3.65
C ARG A 87 -12.84 -20.87 4.15
#